data_AF-A0A1S8A9N6-F1
#
_entry.id   AF-A0A1S8A9N6-F1
#
_cell.length_a   1.000
_cell.length_b   1.000
_cell.length_c   1.000
_cell.angle_alpha   90.00
_cell.angle_beta   90.00
_cell.angle_gamma   90.00
#
_symmetry.space_group_name_H-M   'P 1'
#
loop_
_entity.id
_entity.type
_entity.pdbx_description
1 polymer ?
#
loop_
_entity_poly.entity_id
_entity_poly.type
_entity_poly.pdbx_seq_one_letter_code
_entity_poly.pdbx_strand_id
1 'polypeptide(L)'
;MVDAVPSDAPVGSAENYYGNAFYAKRTKFSTVGESATNYDGSTSRTWDICNTNKLHPYSKKPASYKLVSREVPGLLPKEGSLVWKRAGFARHAVHVTKYRDDQLWPAGRHVPQTSGEPSVGLPEWMGDGSEPIEDEDVVLWHTFGVTHIPAPEDFPVMPAEPITLLLRPRNFFTNNPVMDVPPSFSSTPSQVAARGAGVTNAADRLSTLAFADASGAGCCKNGANGGANGSS
;
A
#
# COMPACT_ATOMS: atom_id res chain seq x y z
N MET A 1 -13.06 6.82 -2.29
CA MET A 1 -12.70 5.49 -1.73
C MET A 1 -13.33 4.35 -2.53
N VAL A 2 -12.88 3.12 -2.30
CA VAL A 2 -13.37 1.89 -2.94
C VAL A 2 -13.54 0.77 -1.91
N ASP A 3 -14.74 0.23 -1.81
CA ASP A 3 -15.16 -0.83 -0.88
C ASP A 3 -15.57 -2.09 -1.64
N ALA A 4 -15.13 -3.27 -1.21
CA ALA A 4 -15.65 -4.53 -1.72
C ALA A 4 -16.94 -4.89 -0.99
N VAL A 5 -18.04 -5.05 -1.73
CA VAL A 5 -19.37 -5.31 -1.15
C VAL A 5 -20.08 -6.43 -1.93
N PRO A 6 -20.88 -7.29 -1.25
CA PRO A 6 -21.76 -8.23 -1.93
C PRO A 6 -22.84 -7.49 -2.73
N SER A 7 -23.45 -8.17 -3.69
CA SER A 7 -24.66 -7.68 -4.35
C SER A 7 -25.82 -7.59 -3.35
N ASP A 8 -26.65 -6.56 -3.46
CA ASP A 8 -27.87 -6.43 -2.66
C ASP A 8 -28.96 -7.44 -3.07
N ALA A 9 -28.81 -8.07 -4.25
CA ALA A 9 -29.76 -9.07 -4.74
C ALA A 9 -29.67 -10.38 -3.93
N PRO A 10 -30.82 -10.94 -3.50
CA PRO A 10 -30.83 -12.13 -2.65
C PRO A 10 -30.44 -13.39 -3.42
N VAL A 11 -30.01 -14.43 -2.69
CA VAL A 11 -29.77 -15.76 -3.25
C VAL A 11 -31.05 -16.30 -3.89
N GLY A 12 -30.94 -16.89 -5.07
CA GLY A 12 -32.08 -17.40 -5.85
C GLY A 12 -32.78 -16.36 -6.74
N SER A 13 -32.40 -15.08 -6.65
CA SER A 13 -32.86 -14.06 -7.60
C SER A 13 -32.28 -14.28 -9.01
N ALA A 14 -32.88 -13.64 -10.03
CA ALA A 14 -32.33 -13.69 -11.38
C ALA A 14 -30.94 -13.03 -11.46
N GLU A 15 -30.72 -11.99 -10.64
CA GLU A 15 -29.50 -11.19 -10.62
C GLU A 15 -28.37 -11.83 -9.79
N ASN A 16 -28.69 -12.72 -8.85
CA ASN A 16 -27.71 -13.35 -7.96
C ASN A 16 -28.12 -14.77 -7.52
N TYR A 17 -28.46 -15.62 -8.50
CA TYR A 17 -29.03 -16.94 -8.25
C TYR A 17 -28.23 -17.80 -7.26
N TYR A 18 -26.89 -17.81 -7.39
CA TYR A 18 -26.01 -18.58 -6.51
C TYR A 18 -25.41 -17.78 -5.35
N GLY A 19 -25.79 -16.50 -5.17
CA GLY A 19 -25.29 -15.69 -4.05
C GLY A 19 -23.83 -15.26 -4.15
N ASN A 20 -23.17 -15.45 -5.30
CA ASN A 20 -21.73 -15.22 -5.47
C ASN A 20 -21.38 -13.85 -6.08
N ALA A 21 -22.37 -12.99 -6.36
CA ALA A 21 -22.14 -11.67 -6.92
C ALA A 21 -21.60 -10.69 -5.86
N PHE A 22 -20.49 -10.02 -6.18
CA PHE A 22 -19.92 -8.91 -5.41
C PHE A 22 -19.27 -7.90 -6.37
N TYR A 23 -19.05 -6.68 -5.90
CA TYR A 23 -18.46 -5.63 -6.72
C TYR A 23 -17.65 -4.63 -5.88
N ALA A 24 -16.89 -3.79 -6.58
CA ALA A 24 -16.15 -2.69 -5.98
C ALA A 24 -17.02 -1.41 -6.00
N LYS A 25 -17.64 -1.09 -4.87
CA LYS A 25 -18.42 0.14 -4.68
C LYS A 25 -17.45 1.33 -4.58
N ARG A 26 -17.59 2.28 -5.50
CA ARG A 26 -16.74 3.48 -5.56
C ARG A 26 -17.54 4.66 -5.04
N THR A 27 -17.02 5.33 -4.02
CA THR A 27 -17.56 6.59 -3.49
C THR A 27 -16.57 7.70 -3.83
N LYS A 28 -17.00 8.63 -4.67
CA LYS A 28 -16.24 9.84 -5.00
C LYS A 28 -16.38 10.84 -3.85
N PHE A 29 -15.32 11.58 -3.57
CA PHE A 29 -15.35 12.69 -2.62
C PHE A 29 -15.44 13.99 -3.41
N SER A 30 -16.44 14.80 -3.10
CA SER A 30 -16.72 16.09 -3.74
C SER A 30 -16.21 17.24 -2.88
N THR A 31 -16.20 17.07 -1.55
CA THR A 31 -15.71 18.07 -0.59
C THR A 31 -14.65 17.49 0.36
N VAL A 32 -13.86 18.38 0.97
CA VAL A 32 -12.86 17.98 1.97
C VAL A 32 -13.48 17.16 3.11
N GLY A 33 -14.68 17.52 3.60
CA GLY A 33 -15.37 16.81 4.68
C GLY A 33 -15.71 15.35 4.35
N GLU A 34 -16.11 15.07 3.11
CA GLU A 34 -16.42 13.69 2.66
C GLU A 34 -15.17 12.79 2.62
N SER A 35 -13.99 13.38 2.50
CA SER A 35 -12.72 12.65 2.40
C SER A 35 -12.23 12.06 3.72
N ALA A 36 -12.70 12.60 4.85
CA ALA A 36 -12.34 12.21 6.21
C ALA A 36 -12.84 10.78 6.50
N THR A 37 -12.06 9.79 6.09
CA THR A 37 -12.49 8.39 6.02
C THR A 37 -11.49 7.47 6.72
N ASN A 38 -12.00 6.41 7.33
CA ASN A 38 -11.21 5.39 8.01
C ASN A 38 -11.07 4.14 7.17
N TYR A 39 -9.99 3.39 7.41
CA TYR A 39 -9.86 2.04 6.89
C TYR A 39 -10.96 1.14 7.46
N ASP A 40 -11.46 0.24 6.64
CA ASP A 40 -12.45 -0.76 7.01
C ASP A 40 -11.97 -2.11 6.51
N GLY A 41 -11.58 -2.97 7.46
CA GLY A 41 -11.11 -4.32 7.18
C GLY A 41 -12.20 -5.24 6.63
N SER A 42 -13.48 -4.98 6.94
CA SER A 42 -14.61 -5.81 6.49
C SER A 42 -14.87 -5.65 4.99
N THR A 43 -14.64 -4.45 4.45
CA THR A 43 -14.78 -4.14 3.02
C THR A 43 -13.45 -4.08 2.28
N SER A 44 -12.33 -4.36 2.98
CA SER A 44 -10.97 -4.23 2.44
C SER A 44 -10.75 -2.89 1.76
N ARG A 45 -11.17 -1.80 2.43
CA ARG A 45 -11.22 -0.46 1.86
C ARG A 45 -9.88 -0.03 1.26
N THR A 46 -9.94 0.60 0.10
CA THR A 46 -8.79 1.25 -0.56
C THR A 46 -9.18 2.64 -1.04
N TRP A 47 -8.20 3.47 -1.38
CA TRP A 47 -8.44 4.82 -1.92
C TRP A 47 -7.81 4.94 -3.30
N ASP A 48 -8.55 5.46 -4.27
CA ASP A 48 -8.03 5.72 -5.62
C ASP A 48 -7.81 7.23 -5.76
N ILE A 49 -6.59 7.61 -6.13
CA ILE A 49 -6.22 8.96 -6.57
C ILE A 49 -6.29 8.90 -8.10
N CYS A 50 -7.22 9.63 -8.70
CA CYS A 50 -7.55 9.44 -10.12
C CYS A 50 -7.72 10.74 -10.88
N ASN A 51 -7.40 10.68 -12.17
CA ASN A 51 -7.73 11.73 -13.14
C ASN A 51 -8.98 11.30 -13.92
N THR A 52 -10.12 11.88 -13.56
CA THR A 52 -11.45 11.64 -14.16
C THR A 52 -11.51 12.05 -15.64
N ASN A 53 -10.73 13.06 -16.04
CA ASN A 53 -10.62 13.57 -17.41
C ASN A 53 -9.86 12.63 -18.36
N LYS A 54 -9.22 11.58 -17.82
CA LYS A 54 -8.50 10.57 -18.62
C LYS A 54 -9.06 9.17 -18.36
N LEU A 55 -9.85 8.68 -19.31
CA LEU A 55 -10.39 7.34 -19.28
C LEU A 55 -9.47 6.33 -19.97
N HIS A 56 -9.27 5.20 -19.31
CA HIS A 56 -8.53 4.09 -19.85
C HIS A 56 -9.25 3.46 -21.06
N PRO A 57 -8.56 3.16 -22.18
CA PRO A 57 -9.21 2.78 -23.44
C PRO A 57 -10.00 1.46 -23.36
N TYR A 58 -9.59 0.50 -22.52
CA TYR A 58 -10.28 -0.79 -22.39
C TYR A 58 -11.32 -0.81 -21.27
N SER A 59 -10.89 -0.65 -20.00
CA SER A 59 -11.78 -0.68 -18.85
C SER A 59 -12.77 0.49 -18.76
N LYS A 60 -12.55 1.58 -19.51
CA LYS A 60 -13.32 2.84 -19.44
C LYS A 60 -13.37 3.47 -18.04
N LYS A 61 -12.42 3.11 -17.17
CA LYS A 61 -12.27 3.69 -15.84
C LYS A 61 -11.22 4.81 -15.87
N PRO A 62 -11.31 5.80 -14.97
CA PRO A 62 -10.27 6.81 -14.80
C PRO A 62 -8.90 6.21 -14.54
N ALA A 63 -7.85 6.80 -15.12
CA ALA A 63 -6.47 6.46 -14.79
C ALA A 63 -6.19 6.82 -13.32
N SER A 64 -5.61 5.89 -12.56
CA SER A 64 -5.47 6.06 -11.11
C SER A 64 -4.22 5.40 -10.51
N TYR A 65 -3.80 5.93 -9.37
CA TYR A 65 -3.00 5.20 -8.39
C TYR A 65 -3.89 4.86 -7.20
N LYS A 66 -3.91 3.57 -6.84
CA LYS A 66 -4.64 3.04 -5.69
C LYS A 66 -3.72 2.96 -4.49
N LEU A 67 -4.07 3.65 -3.41
CA LEU A 67 -3.52 3.45 -2.08
C LEU A 67 -4.06 2.14 -1.48
N VAL A 68 -3.15 1.21 -1.25
CA VAL A 68 -3.36 -0.05 -0.52
C VAL A 68 -2.55 0.04 0.77
N SER A 69 -3.25 0.18 1.89
CA SER A 69 -2.67 0.31 3.22
C SER A 69 -3.57 -0.41 4.22
N ARG A 70 -3.00 -1.22 5.11
CA ARG A 70 -3.75 -2.08 6.05
C ARG A 70 -3.39 -1.81 7.51
N GLU A 71 -2.19 -1.31 7.75
CA GLU A 71 -1.60 -0.90 9.02
C GLU A 71 -2.15 0.48 9.40
N VAL A 72 -3.44 0.55 9.70
CA VAL A 72 -4.18 1.80 9.87
C VAL A 72 -5.00 1.76 11.17
N PRO A 73 -4.33 1.82 12.34
CA PRO A 73 -5.04 1.86 13.62
C PRO A 73 -5.82 3.16 13.76
N GLY A 74 -6.99 3.08 14.39
CA GLY A 74 -7.73 4.27 14.82
C GLY A 74 -7.00 5.00 15.95
N LEU A 75 -7.21 6.31 16.05
CA LEU A 75 -6.67 7.11 17.15
C LEU A 75 -7.33 6.70 18.49
N LEU A 76 -6.54 6.07 19.38
CA LEU A 76 -7.02 5.60 20.68
C LEU A 76 -7.29 6.71 21.71
N PRO A 77 -6.51 7.81 21.78
CA PRO A 77 -6.81 8.92 22.67
C PRO A 77 -8.20 9.51 22.43
N LYS A 78 -8.98 9.63 23.50
CA LYS A 78 -10.38 10.10 23.46
C LYS A 78 -10.49 11.51 22.90
N GLU A 79 -11.63 11.81 22.30
CA GLU A 79 -12.02 13.15 21.91
C GLU A 79 -11.88 14.14 23.07
N GLY A 80 -11.37 15.34 22.78
CA GLY A 80 -11.05 16.35 23.79
C GLY A 80 -9.77 16.11 24.61
N SER A 81 -9.09 14.96 24.48
CA SER A 81 -7.77 14.76 25.10
C SER A 81 -6.68 15.63 24.45
N LEU A 82 -5.58 15.85 25.15
CA LEU A 82 -4.44 16.63 24.63
C LEU A 82 -3.91 16.08 23.30
N VAL A 83 -3.80 14.75 23.19
CA VAL A 83 -3.34 14.11 21.95
C VAL A 83 -4.37 14.33 20.84
N TRP A 84 -5.66 14.13 21.13
CA TRP A 84 -6.71 14.34 20.13
C TRP A 84 -6.74 15.79 19.62
N LYS A 85 -6.55 16.78 20.50
CA LYS A 85 -6.51 18.20 20.14
C LYS A 85 -5.29 18.52 19.26
N ARG A 86 -4.09 18.03 19.62
CA ARG A 86 -2.84 18.33 18.92
C ARG A 86 -2.58 17.51 17.66
N ALA A 87 -3.10 16.28 17.59
CA ALA A 87 -2.88 15.35 16.49
C ALA A 87 -4.15 15.19 15.65
N GLY A 88 -4.74 16.31 15.22
CA GLY A 88 -5.98 16.28 14.46
C GLY A 88 -5.89 15.52 13.14
N PHE A 89 -4.70 15.46 12.54
CA PHE A 89 -4.41 14.66 11.35
C PHE A 89 -4.57 13.16 11.55
N ALA A 90 -4.48 12.67 12.79
CA ALA A 90 -4.59 11.25 13.10
C ALA A 90 -6.04 10.80 13.35
N ARG A 91 -7.01 11.72 13.35
CA ARG A 91 -8.42 11.41 13.66
C ARG A 91 -9.10 10.54 12.60
N HIS A 92 -8.58 10.57 11.37
CA HIS A 92 -9.00 9.70 10.27
C HIS A 92 -7.82 9.11 9.50
N ALA A 93 -8.03 7.97 8.85
CA ALA A 93 -7.02 7.33 8.02
C ALA A 93 -6.66 8.15 6.78
N VAL A 94 -7.63 8.81 6.17
CA VAL A 94 -7.45 9.66 4.99
C VAL A 94 -8.14 11.00 5.21
N HIS A 95 -7.46 12.07 4.81
CA HIS A 95 -8.02 13.38 4.57
C HIS A 95 -7.53 13.86 3.21
N VAL A 96 -8.34 14.65 2.51
CA VAL A 96 -7.97 15.30 1.26
C VAL A 96 -8.28 16.78 1.41
N THR A 97 -7.27 17.62 1.20
CA THR A 97 -7.41 19.08 1.20
C THR A 97 -7.22 19.62 -0.21
N LYS A 98 -7.81 20.78 -0.49
CA LYS A 98 -7.44 21.57 -1.67
C LYS A 98 -6.00 22.06 -1.49
N TYR A 99 -5.19 21.94 -2.54
CA TYR A 99 -3.78 22.32 -2.51
C TYR A 99 -3.61 23.81 -2.23
N ARG A 100 -2.67 24.14 -1.33
CA ARG A 100 -2.14 25.49 -1.10
C ARG A 100 -0.65 25.37 -0.75
N ASP A 101 0.15 26.35 -1.16
CA ASP A 101 1.63 26.29 -1.08
C ASP A 101 2.18 26.10 0.35
N ASP A 102 1.46 26.58 1.37
CA ASP A 102 1.88 26.58 2.77
C ASP A 102 1.36 25.39 3.60
N GLN A 103 0.61 24.47 2.99
CA GLN A 103 0.05 23.29 3.66
C GLN A 103 1.04 22.13 3.74
N LEU A 104 2.08 22.29 4.57
CA LEU A 104 3.14 21.28 4.74
C LEU A 104 3.07 20.50 6.06
N TRP A 105 2.67 21.17 7.14
CA TRP A 105 2.72 20.60 8.50
C TRP A 105 1.32 20.33 9.05
N PRO A 106 0.83 19.08 9.06
CA PRO A 106 -0.56 18.77 9.40
C PRO A 106 -0.88 18.93 10.90
N ALA A 107 0.13 19.18 11.73
CA ALA A 107 0.01 19.54 13.15
C ALA A 107 0.37 21.01 13.45
N GLY A 108 0.57 21.82 12.40
CA GLY A 108 1.10 23.19 12.49
C GLY A 108 2.64 23.25 12.46
N ARG A 109 3.17 24.43 12.13
CA ARG A 109 4.63 24.67 11.98
C ARG A 109 5.40 24.60 13.31
N HIS A 110 4.79 25.02 14.41
CA HIS A 110 5.41 25.08 15.74
C HIS A 110 4.63 24.22 16.73
N VAL A 111 4.96 22.93 16.79
CA VAL A 111 4.24 21.90 17.58
C VAL A 111 4.60 21.84 19.07
N PRO A 112 5.85 22.06 19.52
CA PRO A 112 6.18 22.01 20.96
C PRO A 112 5.26 22.89 21.80
N GLN A 113 4.81 22.36 22.94
CA GLN A 113 4.01 23.08 23.96
C GLN A 113 2.65 23.65 23.49
N THR A 114 2.17 23.31 22.30
CA THR A 114 0.81 23.69 21.88
C THR A 114 -0.24 23.01 22.76
N SER A 115 -1.31 23.74 23.10
CA SER A 115 -2.50 23.20 23.77
C SER A 115 -3.37 22.36 22.82
N GLY A 116 -3.20 22.55 21.50
CA GLY A 116 -4.11 22.08 20.46
C GLY A 116 -5.35 22.96 20.28
N GLU A 117 -5.39 24.12 20.93
CA GLU A 117 -6.43 25.14 20.81
C GLU A 117 -5.81 26.53 20.55
N PRO A 118 -6.19 27.23 19.46
CA PRO A 118 -7.05 26.74 18.38
C PRO A 118 -6.43 25.54 17.64
N SER A 119 -7.26 24.78 16.93
CA SER A 119 -6.74 23.73 16.04
C SER A 119 -5.94 24.38 14.90
N VAL A 120 -4.83 23.75 14.54
CA VAL A 120 -3.89 24.23 13.51
C VAL A 120 -3.52 23.08 12.57
N GLY A 121 -3.14 23.41 11.33
CA GLY A 121 -2.73 22.40 10.35
C GLY A 121 -3.93 21.70 9.73
N LEU A 122 -3.94 20.36 9.69
CA LEU A 122 -4.94 19.63 8.92
C LEU A 122 -6.39 19.93 9.34
N PRO A 123 -6.76 20.00 10.63
CA PRO A 123 -8.13 20.38 11.01
C PRO A 123 -8.51 21.81 10.61
N GLU A 124 -7.55 22.74 10.61
CA GLU A 124 -7.76 24.12 10.17
C GLU A 124 -8.02 24.15 8.65
N TRP A 125 -7.25 23.39 7.87
CA TRP A 125 -7.40 23.31 6.41
C TRP A 125 -8.67 22.57 5.98
N MET A 126 -9.15 21.62 6.79
CA MET A 126 -10.43 20.95 6.56
C MET A 126 -11.62 21.87 6.82
N GLY A 127 -11.43 22.94 7.62
CA GLY A 127 -12.44 23.96 7.88
C GLY A 127 -13.78 23.39 8.34
N ASP A 128 -14.86 23.87 7.72
CA ASP A 128 -16.23 23.36 7.94
C ASP A 128 -16.56 22.11 7.11
N GLY A 129 -15.61 21.60 6.32
CA GLY A 129 -15.82 20.44 5.46
C GLY A 129 -16.39 20.75 4.07
N SER A 130 -16.71 22.01 3.75
CA SER A 130 -17.46 22.38 2.54
C SER A 130 -16.60 22.65 1.30
N GLU A 131 -15.29 22.86 1.46
CA GLU A 131 -14.40 23.19 0.35
C GLU A 131 -14.39 22.07 -0.72
N PRO A 132 -14.60 22.39 -2.01
CA PRO A 132 -14.65 21.39 -3.07
C PRO A 132 -13.26 20.86 -3.43
N ILE A 133 -13.19 19.57 -3.76
CA ILE A 133 -11.95 18.85 -4.14
C ILE A 133 -12.10 17.99 -5.40
N GLU A 134 -13.24 18.03 -6.06
CA GLU A 134 -13.44 17.31 -7.33
C GLU A 134 -12.77 18.05 -8.49
N ASP A 135 -11.90 17.37 -9.23
CA ASP A 135 -11.17 17.90 -10.39
C ASP A 135 -10.33 19.16 -10.08
N GLU A 136 -9.91 19.29 -8.83
CA GLU A 136 -9.04 20.35 -8.33
C GLU A 136 -7.62 19.82 -8.05
N ASP A 137 -6.68 20.74 -7.85
CA ASP A 137 -5.39 20.41 -7.24
C ASP A 137 -5.60 20.06 -5.77
N VAL A 138 -5.19 18.85 -5.38
CA VAL A 138 -5.46 18.29 -4.05
C VAL A 138 -4.22 17.68 -3.41
N VAL A 139 -4.23 17.61 -2.09
CA VAL A 139 -3.25 16.87 -1.28
C VAL A 139 -3.97 15.78 -0.50
N LEU A 140 -3.49 14.54 -0.62
CA LEU A 140 -3.96 13.42 0.19
C LEU A 140 -3.05 13.23 1.40
N TRP A 141 -3.63 13.28 2.58
CA TRP A 141 -2.99 13.01 3.86
C TRP A 141 -3.41 11.64 4.35
N HIS A 142 -2.47 10.71 4.46
CA HIS A 142 -2.73 9.36 4.93
C HIS A 142 -2.07 9.11 6.28
N THR A 143 -2.88 8.77 7.29
CA THR A 143 -2.41 8.31 8.60
C THR A 143 -2.37 6.79 8.60
N PHE A 144 -1.21 6.24 8.93
CA PHE A 144 -0.94 4.81 9.06
C PHE A 144 0.11 4.59 10.15
N GLY A 145 0.20 3.37 10.68
CA GLY A 145 1.11 3.06 11.77
C GLY A 145 0.73 1.76 12.49
N VAL A 146 1.18 1.62 13.72
CA VAL A 146 0.89 0.47 14.58
C VAL A 146 0.46 0.93 15.98
N THR A 147 -0.27 0.06 16.67
CA THR A 147 -0.48 0.19 18.12
C THR A 147 0.51 -0.73 18.81
N HIS A 148 1.62 -0.18 19.30
CA HIS A 148 2.66 -0.96 19.97
C HIS A 148 2.26 -1.27 21.42
N ILE A 149 2.13 -2.55 21.75
CA ILE A 149 1.96 -3.06 23.12
C ILE A 149 3.25 -3.85 23.43
N PRO A 150 4.18 -3.27 24.22
CA PRO A 150 5.50 -3.87 24.41
C PRO A 150 5.46 -5.28 25.00
N ALA A 151 6.41 -6.12 24.58
CA ALA A 151 6.65 -7.46 25.10
C ALA A 151 8.12 -7.63 25.54
N PRO A 152 8.47 -8.66 26.35
CA PRO A 152 9.86 -8.92 26.73
C PRO A 152 10.83 -9.07 25.56
N GLU A 153 10.36 -9.58 24.43
CA GLU A 153 11.12 -9.72 23.18
C GLU A 153 11.61 -8.38 22.61
N ASP A 154 10.98 -7.26 23.00
CA ASP A 154 11.39 -5.91 22.58
C ASP A 154 12.61 -5.38 23.35
N PHE A 155 13.11 -6.14 24.34
CA PHE A 155 14.16 -5.71 25.27
C PHE A 155 15.40 -6.61 25.22
N PRO A 156 16.63 -6.06 25.38
CA PRO A 156 17.00 -4.64 25.53
C PRO A 156 17.06 -3.86 24.21
N VAL A 157 16.95 -4.58 23.09
CA VAL A 157 16.97 -4.02 21.74
C VAL A 157 15.81 -4.62 20.99
N MET A 158 14.83 -3.78 20.64
CA MET A 158 13.66 -4.19 19.90
C MET A 158 14.05 -4.66 18.48
N PRO A 159 13.68 -5.87 18.06
CA PRO A 159 13.78 -6.28 16.66
C PRO A 159 12.94 -5.37 15.75
N ALA A 160 13.28 -5.32 14.46
CA ALA A 160 12.57 -4.47 13.52
C ALA A 160 11.09 -4.90 13.35
N GLU A 161 10.16 -3.97 13.58
CA GLU A 161 8.73 -4.12 13.27
C GLU A 161 8.42 -3.39 11.94
N PRO A 162 8.11 -4.11 10.84
CA PRO A 162 7.90 -3.48 9.54
C PRO A 162 6.51 -2.86 9.41
N ILE A 163 6.44 -1.72 8.74
CA ILE A 163 5.19 -1.06 8.33
C ILE A 163 5.28 -0.80 6.84
N THR A 164 4.21 -1.07 6.10
CA THR A 164 4.19 -0.92 4.64
C THR A 164 2.92 -0.26 4.16
N LEU A 165 3.02 0.42 3.02
CA LEU A 165 1.88 0.86 2.22
C LEU A 165 2.29 0.81 0.76
N LEU A 166 1.31 0.80 -0.12
CA LEU A 166 1.58 0.67 -1.54
C LEU A 166 0.67 1.56 -2.39
N LEU A 167 1.29 2.37 -3.25
CA LEU A 167 0.62 3.07 -4.33
C LEU A 167 0.73 2.24 -5.61
N ARG A 168 -0.38 1.65 -6.03
CA ARG A 168 -0.45 0.76 -7.21
C ARG A 168 -1.06 1.47 -8.41
N PRO A 169 -0.45 1.46 -9.59
CA PRO A 169 -1.13 1.93 -10.80
C PRO A 169 -2.32 1.00 -11.10
N ARG A 170 -3.52 1.58 -11.26
CA ARG A 170 -4.76 0.86 -11.62
C ARG A 170 -5.48 1.62 -12.74
N ASN A 171 -5.80 0.89 -13.81
CA ASN A 171 -6.32 1.50 -15.05
C ASN A 171 -5.38 2.57 -15.63
N PHE A 172 -4.09 2.52 -15.28
CA PHE A 172 -3.08 3.47 -15.74
C PHE A 172 -2.44 2.98 -17.04
N PHE A 173 -2.01 1.72 -17.05
CA PHE A 173 -1.44 1.03 -18.21
C PHE A 173 -2.48 0.12 -18.88
N THR A 174 -2.33 -0.07 -20.19
CA THR A 174 -3.19 -0.91 -21.04
C THR A 174 -2.97 -2.41 -20.81
N ASN A 175 -1.78 -2.79 -20.38
CA ASN A 175 -1.36 -4.14 -20.04
C ASN A 175 -0.31 -4.08 -18.91
N ASN A 176 0.24 -5.23 -18.54
CA ASN A 176 1.32 -5.29 -17.56
C ASN A 176 2.56 -4.53 -18.09
N PRO A 177 3.03 -3.47 -17.40
CA PRO A 177 4.08 -2.57 -17.91
C PRO A 177 5.49 -3.18 -17.90
N VAL A 178 5.68 -4.40 -17.41
CA VAL A 178 6.99 -5.08 -17.37
C VAL A 178 7.09 -6.26 -18.35
N MET A 179 6.13 -6.41 -19.27
CA MET A 179 6.14 -7.52 -20.24
C MET A 179 7.28 -7.45 -21.26
N ASP A 180 7.92 -6.29 -21.40
CA ASP A 180 9.08 -6.02 -22.25
C ASP A 180 10.43 -6.23 -21.53
N VAL A 181 10.42 -6.46 -20.21
CA VAL A 181 11.61 -6.83 -19.45
C VAL A 181 12.02 -8.26 -19.84
N PRO A 182 13.24 -8.49 -20.33
CA PRO A 182 13.70 -9.83 -20.70
C PRO A 182 13.55 -10.82 -19.54
N PRO A 183 12.89 -11.98 -19.74
CA PRO A 183 12.70 -12.95 -18.67
C PRO A 183 14.03 -13.63 -18.32
N SER A 184 14.23 -13.92 -17.02
CA SER A 184 15.39 -14.71 -16.58
C SER A 184 15.44 -16.10 -17.24
N PHE A 185 14.27 -16.69 -17.47
CA PHE A 185 14.09 -17.96 -18.17
C PHE A 185 12.74 -17.96 -18.91
N SER A 186 12.70 -18.48 -20.14
CA SER A 186 11.45 -18.67 -20.89
C SER A 186 11.54 -19.85 -21.84
N SER A 187 10.53 -20.72 -21.78
CA SER A 187 10.36 -21.90 -22.64
C SER A 187 8.93 -21.97 -23.15
N THR A 188 8.74 -21.90 -24.46
CA THR A 188 7.43 -21.99 -25.10
C THR A 188 7.02 -23.45 -25.34
N PRO A 189 5.72 -23.76 -25.55
CA PRO A 189 5.27 -25.13 -25.82
C PRO A 189 5.98 -25.80 -27.01
N SER A 190 6.29 -25.05 -28.07
CA SER A 190 7.06 -25.57 -29.22
C SER A 190 8.52 -25.86 -28.88
N GLN A 191 9.16 -25.05 -28.04
CA GLN A 191 10.52 -25.30 -27.55
C GLN A 191 10.58 -26.52 -26.62
N VAL A 192 9.55 -26.74 -25.80
CA VAL A 192 9.42 -27.97 -24.99
C VAL A 192 9.30 -29.19 -25.89
N ALA A 193 8.44 -29.14 -26.92
CA ALA A 193 8.31 -30.23 -27.90
C ALA A 193 9.63 -30.50 -28.64
N ALA A 194 10.41 -29.45 -28.92
CA ALA A 194 11.75 -29.53 -29.50
C ALA A 194 12.86 -29.84 -28.48
N ARG A 195 12.52 -30.39 -27.30
CA ARG A 195 13.46 -30.79 -26.24
C ARG A 195 14.42 -29.67 -25.80
N GLY A 196 13.91 -28.45 -25.69
CA GLY A 196 14.66 -27.31 -25.17
C GLY A 196 15.47 -26.54 -26.21
N ALA A 197 15.35 -26.89 -27.51
CA ALA A 197 16.00 -26.13 -28.56
C ALA A 197 15.46 -24.68 -28.60
N GLY A 198 16.36 -23.69 -28.48
CA GLY A 198 16.02 -22.26 -28.56
C GLY A 198 15.46 -21.62 -27.28
N VAL A 199 15.49 -22.33 -26.13
CA VAL A 199 15.06 -21.80 -24.83
C VAL A 199 15.89 -20.58 -24.41
N THR A 200 15.23 -19.57 -23.86
CA THR A 200 15.92 -18.40 -23.28
C THR A 200 16.32 -18.72 -21.85
N ASN A 201 17.62 -18.68 -21.56
CA ASN A 201 18.17 -18.82 -20.20
C ASN A 201 19.21 -17.72 -19.96
N ALA A 202 18.81 -16.65 -19.26
CA ALA A 202 19.69 -15.55 -18.91
C ALA A 202 20.51 -15.81 -17.65
N ALA A 203 20.14 -16.81 -16.83
CA ALA A 203 20.90 -17.20 -15.64
C ALA A 203 22.31 -17.68 -15.99
N ASP A 204 22.51 -18.28 -17.16
CA ASP A 204 23.79 -18.88 -17.58
C ASP A 204 24.90 -17.86 -17.91
N ARG A 205 24.58 -16.58 -18.12
CA ARG A 205 25.59 -15.56 -18.50
C ARG A 205 25.99 -14.62 -17.37
N LEU A 206 25.07 -14.33 -16.44
CA LEU A 206 25.32 -13.43 -15.31
C LEU A 206 25.80 -14.19 -14.05
N SER A 207 25.21 -15.35 -13.75
CA SER A 207 25.62 -16.17 -12.61
C SER A 207 27.03 -16.75 -12.79
N THR A 208 27.39 -17.12 -14.02
CA THR A 208 28.72 -17.65 -14.32
C THR A 208 29.82 -16.63 -14.05
N LEU A 209 29.58 -15.33 -14.27
CA LEU A 209 30.57 -14.29 -13.93
C LEU A 209 30.67 -14.04 -12.42
N ALA A 210 29.59 -14.20 -11.66
CA ALA A 210 29.60 -14.04 -10.20
C ALA A 210 30.32 -15.20 -9.47
N PHE A 211 30.42 -16.38 -10.11
CA PHE A 211 31.07 -17.56 -9.55
C PHE A 211 32.33 -18.02 -10.32
N ALA A 212 32.66 -17.43 -11.47
CA ALA A 212 33.87 -17.77 -12.24
C ALA A 212 35.16 -17.46 -11.46
N ASP A 213 35.18 -16.35 -10.70
CA ASP A 213 36.33 -15.99 -9.86
C ASP A 213 36.46 -16.86 -8.59
N ALA A 214 35.51 -17.75 -8.30
CA ALA A 214 35.59 -18.69 -7.19
C ALA A 214 36.23 -20.05 -7.57
N SER A 215 36.64 -20.25 -8.83
CA SER A 215 37.18 -21.53 -9.32
C SER A 215 38.72 -21.58 -9.41
N GLY A 216 39.41 -20.72 -8.64
CA GLY A 216 40.85 -20.50 -8.78
C GLY A 216 41.70 -20.43 -7.51
N ALA A 217 41.36 -21.11 -6.42
CA ALA A 217 42.34 -21.45 -5.36
C ALA A 217 41.75 -22.47 -4.37
N GLY A 218 42.42 -23.62 -4.22
CA GLY A 218 41.97 -24.71 -3.36
C GLY A 218 42.04 -24.37 -1.86
N CYS A 219 41.04 -24.85 -1.11
CA CYS A 219 41.12 -24.90 0.35
C CYS A 219 40.53 -26.18 0.97
N CYS A 220 40.26 -27.21 0.16
CA CYS A 220 39.74 -28.50 0.65
C CYS A 220 40.58 -29.68 0.14
N LYS A 221 41.87 -29.69 0.51
CA LYS A 221 42.66 -30.93 0.55
C LYS A 221 43.50 -30.95 1.83
N ASN A 222 43.14 -31.89 2.71
CA ASN A 222 43.89 -32.47 3.84
C ASN A 222 43.46 -32.10 5.26
N GLY A 223 43.05 -33.17 5.99
CA GLY A 223 43.04 -33.30 7.47
C GLY A 223 41.69 -32.97 8.10
N ALA A 224 41.09 -33.75 9.00
CA ALA A 224 41.38 -35.06 9.58
C ALA A 224 40.07 -35.56 10.22
N ASN A 225 39.92 -36.88 10.35
CA ASN A 225 38.86 -37.54 11.13
C ASN A 225 38.79 -37.00 12.57
N GLY A 226 37.57 -36.84 13.09
CA GLY A 226 37.31 -36.62 14.51
C GLY A 226 35.81 -36.57 14.79
N GLY A 227 35.19 -37.73 15.03
CA GLY A 227 33.81 -37.79 15.50
C GLY A 227 33.69 -37.38 16.97
N ALA A 228 32.54 -36.82 17.33
CA ALA A 228 32.00 -36.90 18.68
C ALA A 228 30.49 -36.60 18.63
N ASN A 229 29.70 -37.59 19.02
CA ASN A 229 28.34 -37.43 19.52
C ASN A 229 28.34 -36.49 20.74
N GLY A 230 27.23 -35.78 20.95
CA GLY A 230 26.99 -35.03 22.17
C GLY A 230 25.57 -34.48 22.24
N SER A 231 24.64 -35.35 22.64
CA SER A 231 23.33 -34.97 23.17
C SER A 231 23.46 -34.36 24.56
N SER A 232 22.75 -33.26 24.81
CA SER A 232 22.17 -32.87 26.09
C SER A 232 21.03 -31.90 25.85
#